data_AF-A0A8C2TKJ7-F1
#
_entry.id   AF-A0A8C2TKJ7-F1
#
_cell.length_a   1.000
_cell.length_b   1.000
_cell.length_c   1.000
_cell.angle_alpha   90.00
_cell.angle_beta   90.00
_cell.angle_gamma   90.00
#
_symmetry.space_group_name_H-M   'P 1'
#
loop_
_entity.id
_entity.type
_entity.pdbx_description
1 polymer ?
#
loop_
_entity_poly.entity_id
_entity_poly.type
_entity_poly.pdbx_seq_one_letter_code
_entity_poly.pdbx_strand_id
1 'polypeptide(L)'
;MAQEKARIVAEKWKIEMEDRKAAKLEEEKIQEDLKKREEEERQRGEEQIRQQEEIRAKELYLSLKQAQQHSQHSDDDQEWEEQLRRSKAADEERSHKARRARDEYRRQSLRAIQKGRVADLSNLFQGTGLNNDRETKLNSHSASPLLSHSVTCSKIWERPSRPFSREVIIRWFKEEQVPRRAGFERNTNRIAQWFHGIISRQEAEELLMNKSEGTFLVRVSEKIWGYALSYRQQSGFKHFLVDASGDFYSFLGVDPNRHATLTDLIDFHKEEIITSSGGELLLEPCGQQKNPPDYSPLFE
;
A
#
# COMPACT_ATOMS: atom_id res chain seq x y z
N MET A 1 -100.06 41.35 38.12
CA MET A 1 -98.84 42.14 37.82
C MET A 1 -97.58 41.28 37.63
N ALA A 2 -97.29 40.29 38.49
CA ALA A 2 -96.08 39.47 38.36
C ALA A 2 -96.11 38.45 37.18
N GLN A 3 -97.26 37.80 36.93
CA GLN A 3 -97.40 36.79 35.86
C GLN A 3 -97.25 37.38 34.44
N GLU A 4 -97.79 38.56 34.18
CA GLU A 4 -97.70 39.19 32.84
C GLU A 4 -96.26 39.63 32.50
N LYS A 5 -95.51 40.14 33.49
CA LYS A 5 -94.09 40.48 33.32
C LYS A 5 -93.24 39.24 33.01
N ALA A 6 -93.56 38.10 33.63
CA ALA A 6 -92.85 36.84 33.35
C ALA A 6 -93.10 36.34 31.91
N ARG A 7 -94.32 36.51 31.38
CA ARG A 7 -94.64 36.13 29.99
C ARG A 7 -93.86 36.95 28.97
N ILE A 8 -93.80 38.28 29.15
CA ILE A 8 -93.05 39.18 28.26
C ILE A 8 -91.55 38.86 28.28
N VAL A 9 -91.00 38.58 29.46
CA VAL A 9 -89.59 38.16 29.58
C VAL A 9 -89.35 36.84 28.86
N ALA A 10 -90.22 35.83 29.04
CA ALA A 10 -90.08 34.54 28.36
C ALA A 10 -90.16 34.67 26.83
N GLU A 11 -91.04 35.52 26.32
CA GLU A 11 -91.20 35.78 24.89
C GLU A 11 -89.97 36.51 24.30
N LYS A 12 -89.44 37.50 25.02
CA LYS A 12 -88.18 38.17 24.65
C LYS A 12 -87.00 37.19 24.62
N TRP A 13 -86.88 36.31 25.60
CA TRP A 13 -85.86 35.26 25.62
C TRP A 13 -86.00 34.27 24.46
N LYS A 14 -87.24 33.99 24.03
CA LYS A 14 -87.50 33.10 22.89
C LYS A 14 -87.03 33.74 21.58
N ILE A 15 -87.33 35.02 21.35
CA ILE A 15 -86.88 35.77 20.18
C ILE A 15 -85.34 35.86 20.16
N GLU A 16 -84.72 36.22 21.28
CA GLU A 16 -83.26 36.30 21.40
C GLU A 16 -82.56 34.96 21.11
N MET A 17 -83.18 33.85 21.53
CA MET A 17 -82.69 32.50 21.22
C MET A 17 -82.84 32.14 19.75
N GLU A 18 -83.91 32.59 19.08
CA GLU A 18 -84.11 32.40 17.64
C GLU A 18 -83.14 33.25 16.82
N ASP A 19 -82.93 34.51 17.19
CA ASP A 19 -81.91 35.39 16.58
C ASP A 19 -80.50 34.81 16.73
N ARG A 20 -80.17 34.28 17.93
CA ARG A 20 -78.88 33.62 18.17
C ARG A 20 -78.72 32.34 17.34
N LYS A 21 -79.80 31.60 17.08
CA LYS A 21 -79.77 30.44 16.19
C LYS A 21 -79.60 30.87 14.72
N ALA A 22 -80.27 31.93 14.29
CA ALA A 22 -80.16 32.47 12.95
C ALA A 22 -78.74 32.99 12.68
N ALA A 23 -78.16 33.76 13.61
CA ALA A 23 -76.78 34.24 13.52
C ALA A 23 -75.77 33.10 13.45
N LYS A 24 -75.97 32.03 14.23
CA LYS A 24 -75.10 30.84 14.19
C LYS A 24 -75.18 30.10 12.84
N LEU A 25 -76.39 30.00 12.28
CA LEU A 25 -76.59 29.38 10.97
C LEU A 25 -75.94 30.22 9.84
N GLU A 26 -76.03 31.54 9.94
CA GLU A 26 -75.39 32.46 9.00
C GLU A 26 -73.85 32.41 9.11
N GLU A 27 -73.31 32.36 10.32
CA GLU A 27 -71.88 32.17 10.57
C GLU A 27 -71.39 30.82 10.00
N GLU A 28 -72.14 29.74 10.22
CA GLU A 28 -71.82 28.41 9.67
C GLU A 28 -71.81 28.43 8.14
N LYS A 29 -72.78 29.09 7.51
CA LYS A 29 -72.83 29.26 6.06
C LYS A 29 -71.63 30.04 5.52
N ILE A 30 -71.23 31.13 6.19
CA ILE A 30 -70.05 31.92 5.82
C ILE A 30 -68.77 31.06 5.94
N GLN A 31 -68.67 30.26 7.01
CA GLN A 31 -67.54 29.34 7.20
C GLN A 31 -67.47 28.26 6.13
N GLU A 32 -68.60 27.69 5.72
CA GLU A 32 -68.66 26.73 4.61
C GLU A 32 -68.23 27.35 3.27
N ASP A 33 -68.71 28.55 2.97
CA ASP A 33 -68.34 29.28 1.74
C ASP A 33 -66.85 29.63 1.71
N LEU A 34 -66.27 30.01 2.85
CA LEU A 34 -64.83 30.26 2.99
C LEU A 34 -64.01 28.99 2.78
N LYS A 35 -64.39 27.88 3.43
CA LYS A 35 -63.73 26.57 3.24
C LYS A 35 -63.80 26.11 1.79
N LYS A 36 -64.94 26.31 1.13
CA LYS A 36 -65.11 25.96 -0.28
C LYS A 36 -64.17 26.78 -1.16
N ARG A 37 -64.05 28.08 -0.92
CA ARG A 37 -63.14 28.97 -1.67
C ARG A 37 -61.67 28.59 -1.46
N GLU A 38 -61.28 28.28 -0.23
CA GLU A 38 -59.91 27.84 0.12
C GLU A 38 -59.56 26.51 -0.57
N GLU A 39 -60.49 25.55 -0.57
CA GLU A 39 -60.33 24.27 -1.24
C GLU A 39 -60.22 24.43 -2.77
N GLU A 40 -61.01 25.31 -3.37
CA GLU A 40 -60.91 25.65 -4.80
C GLU A 40 -59.55 26.31 -5.14
N GLU A 41 -59.00 27.15 -4.27
CA GLU A 41 -57.65 27.71 -4.43
C GLU A 41 -56.57 26.64 -4.34
N ARG A 42 -56.69 25.72 -3.37
CA ARG A 42 -55.79 24.58 -3.21
C ARG A 42 -55.78 23.70 -4.47
N GLN A 43 -56.97 23.36 -4.99
CA GLN A 43 -57.09 22.55 -6.21
C GLN A 43 -56.48 23.23 -7.43
N ARG A 44 -56.67 24.55 -7.59
CA ARG A 44 -56.02 25.33 -8.67
C ARG A 44 -54.49 25.31 -8.55
N GLY A 45 -53.97 25.42 -7.32
CA GLY A 45 -52.54 25.33 -7.06
C GLY A 45 -51.96 23.96 -7.40
N GLU A 46 -52.63 22.88 -6.96
CA GLU A 46 -52.23 21.50 -7.23
C GLU A 46 -52.24 21.17 -8.73
N GLU A 47 -53.24 21.67 -9.46
CA GLU A 47 -53.32 21.44 -10.90
C GLU A 47 -52.19 22.14 -11.67
N GLN A 48 -51.79 23.34 -11.26
CA GLN A 48 -50.64 24.05 -11.85
C GLN A 48 -49.33 23.31 -11.59
N ILE A 49 -49.12 22.83 -10.36
CA ILE A 49 -47.93 22.04 -10.02
C ILE A 49 -47.87 20.78 -10.89
N ARG A 50 -48.99 20.06 -11.00
CA ARG A 50 -49.08 18.84 -11.81
C ARG A 50 -48.75 19.09 -13.28
N GLN A 51 -49.25 20.18 -13.87
CA GLN A 51 -48.93 20.55 -15.25
C GLN A 51 -47.44 20.88 -15.42
N GLN A 52 -46.85 21.61 -14.47
CA GLN A 52 -45.44 21.98 -14.51
C GLN A 52 -44.52 20.76 -14.35
N GLU A 53 -44.88 19.82 -13.48
CA GLU A 53 -44.17 18.54 -13.34
C GLU A 53 -44.24 17.72 -14.63
N GLU A 54 -45.40 17.66 -15.29
CA GLU A 54 -45.55 16.95 -16.56
C GLU A 54 -44.70 17.55 -17.69
N ILE A 55 -44.65 18.88 -17.79
CA ILE A 55 -43.80 19.58 -18.74
C ILE A 55 -42.33 19.26 -18.46
N ARG A 56 -41.90 19.39 -17.20
CA ARG A 56 -40.53 19.12 -16.80
C ARG A 56 -40.11 17.66 -17.04
N ALA A 57 -41.02 16.72 -16.80
CA ALA A 57 -40.78 15.31 -17.07
C ALA A 57 -40.54 15.05 -18.57
N LYS A 58 -41.31 15.71 -19.46
CA LYS A 58 -41.12 15.62 -20.92
C LYS A 58 -39.78 16.22 -21.37
N GLU A 59 -39.38 17.36 -20.80
CA GLU A 59 -38.10 18.00 -21.10
C GLU A 59 -36.92 17.10 -20.70
N LEU A 60 -36.96 16.54 -19.48
CA LEU A 60 -35.93 15.61 -19.00
C LEU A 60 -35.82 14.37 -19.89
N TYR A 61 -36.95 13.82 -20.33
CA TYR A 61 -36.98 12.68 -21.25
C TYR A 61 -36.32 13.00 -22.60
N LEU A 62 -36.63 14.17 -23.18
CA LEU A 62 -36.03 14.60 -24.44
C LEU A 62 -34.53 14.83 -24.32
N SER A 63 -34.07 15.47 -23.24
CA SER A 63 -32.65 15.69 -22.97
C SER A 63 -31.89 14.38 -22.80
N LEU A 64 -32.44 13.41 -22.06
CA LEU A 64 -31.85 12.09 -21.90
C LEU A 64 -31.71 11.36 -23.25
N LYS A 65 -32.75 11.44 -24.10
CA LYS A 65 -32.74 10.82 -25.42
C LYS A 65 -31.66 11.43 -26.33
N GLN A 66 -31.48 12.75 -26.27
CA GLN A 66 -30.41 13.44 -27.00
C GLN A 66 -29.03 13.02 -26.50
N ALA A 67 -28.81 12.95 -25.18
CA ALA A 67 -27.55 12.49 -24.60
C ALA A 67 -27.20 11.05 -25.01
N GLN A 68 -28.20 10.15 -25.06
CA GLN A 68 -28.01 8.77 -25.52
C GLN A 68 -27.60 8.70 -27.01
N GLN A 69 -28.13 9.59 -27.85
CA GLN A 69 -27.73 9.67 -29.26
C GLN A 69 -26.29 10.19 -29.42
N HIS A 70 -25.88 11.15 -28.60
CA HIS A 70 -24.49 11.63 -28.58
C HIS A 70 -23.51 10.58 -28.03
N SER A 71 -23.93 9.75 -27.08
CA SER A 71 -23.11 8.65 -26.53
C SER A 71 -22.85 7.52 -27.53
N GLN A 72 -23.71 7.31 -28.54
CA GLN A 72 -23.49 6.27 -29.56
C GLN A 72 -22.38 6.61 -30.57
N HIS A 73 -21.86 7.84 -30.56
CA HIS A 73 -20.84 8.31 -31.50
C HIS A 73 -19.86 9.26 -30.80
N SER A 74 -19.26 8.81 -29.69
CA SER A 74 -18.24 9.60 -28.98
C SER A 74 -16.84 9.10 -29.32
N ASP A 75 -16.00 10.01 -29.81
CA ASP A 75 -14.56 9.78 -30.00
C ASP A 75 -13.86 9.48 -28.65
N ASP A 76 -14.45 9.86 -27.51
CA ASP A 76 -13.90 9.64 -26.17
C ASP A 76 -13.86 8.14 -25.80
N ASP A 77 -14.83 7.34 -26.26
CA ASP A 77 -14.85 5.89 -26.02
C ASP A 77 -13.73 5.19 -26.79
N GLN A 78 -13.47 5.64 -28.02
CA GLN A 78 -12.38 5.12 -28.84
C GLN A 78 -11.00 5.50 -28.27
N GLU A 79 -10.85 6.73 -27.79
CA GLU A 79 -9.63 7.18 -27.09
C GLU A 79 -9.38 6.37 -25.81
N TRP A 80 -10.43 6.11 -25.03
CA TRP A 80 -10.35 5.30 -23.82
C TRP A 80 -9.92 3.85 -24.12
N GLU A 81 -10.49 3.23 -25.15
CA GLU A 81 -10.09 1.88 -25.59
C GLU A 81 -8.64 1.82 -26.05
N GLU A 82 -8.19 2.81 -26.81
CA GLU A 82 -6.79 2.91 -27.21
C GLU A 82 -5.86 3.07 -26.02
N GLN A 83 -6.23 3.90 -25.05
CA GLN A 83 -5.46 4.09 -23.82
C GLN A 83 -5.40 2.80 -23.00
N LEU A 84 -6.51 2.06 -22.91
CA LEU A 84 -6.55 0.76 -22.24
C LEU A 84 -5.61 -0.25 -22.93
N ARG A 85 -5.61 -0.28 -24.26
CA ARG A 85 -4.70 -1.13 -25.06
C ARG A 85 -3.24 -0.75 -24.83
N ARG A 86 -2.91 0.55 -24.82
CA ARG A 86 -1.55 1.05 -24.50
C ARG A 86 -1.14 0.64 -23.09
N SER A 87 -2.03 0.76 -22.11
CA SER A 87 -1.77 0.33 -20.72
C SER A 87 -1.50 -1.17 -20.63
N LYS A 88 -2.35 -1.99 -21.27
CA LYS A 88 -2.20 -3.45 -21.28
C LYS A 88 -0.88 -3.88 -21.95
N ALA A 89 -0.53 -3.25 -23.07
CA ALA A 89 0.74 -3.50 -23.75
C ALA A 89 1.95 -3.13 -22.87
N ALA A 90 1.89 -2.00 -22.16
CA ALA A 90 2.95 -1.60 -21.23
C ALA A 90 3.06 -2.53 -20.01
N ASP A 91 1.93 -3.04 -19.49
CA ASP A 91 1.91 -4.06 -18.44
C ASP A 91 2.51 -5.39 -18.91
N GLU A 92 2.19 -5.83 -20.13
CA GLU A 92 2.78 -7.02 -20.76
C GLU A 92 4.29 -6.85 -20.98
N GLU A 93 4.73 -5.68 -21.46
CA GLU A 93 6.15 -5.37 -21.64
C GLU A 93 6.90 -5.39 -20.29
N ARG A 94 6.35 -4.75 -19.26
CA ARG A 94 6.91 -4.80 -17.90
C ARG A 94 6.98 -6.22 -17.37
N SER A 95 5.93 -7.01 -17.58
CA SER A 95 5.88 -8.41 -17.14
C SER A 95 6.90 -9.28 -17.87
N HIS A 96 7.06 -9.09 -19.18
CA HIS A 96 8.05 -9.79 -19.99
C HIS A 96 9.48 -9.40 -19.59
N LYS A 97 9.74 -8.11 -19.38
CA LYS A 97 11.04 -7.61 -18.88
C LYS A 97 11.39 -8.19 -17.52
N ALA A 98 10.42 -8.22 -16.59
CA ALA A 98 10.60 -8.82 -15.27
C ALA A 98 10.89 -10.33 -15.36
N ARG A 99 10.22 -11.06 -16.26
CA ARG A 99 10.47 -12.49 -16.49
C ARG A 99 11.88 -12.73 -17.04
N ARG A 100 12.29 -11.98 -18.07
CA ARG A 100 13.65 -12.06 -18.63
C ARG A 100 14.72 -11.80 -17.59
N ALA A 101 14.53 -10.78 -16.74
CA ALA A 101 15.45 -10.49 -15.64
C ALA A 101 15.56 -11.66 -14.63
N ARG A 102 14.43 -12.28 -14.25
CA ARG A 102 14.43 -13.47 -13.37
C ARG A 102 15.15 -14.66 -13.99
N ASP A 103 14.96 -14.93 -15.28
CA ASP A 103 15.57 -16.06 -15.98
C ASP A 103 17.08 -15.85 -16.21
N GLU A 104 17.50 -14.62 -16.50
CA GLU A 104 18.91 -14.25 -16.59
C GLU A 104 19.61 -14.38 -15.23
N TYR A 105 18.98 -13.88 -14.17
CA TYR A 105 19.46 -14.07 -12.80
C TYR A 105 19.60 -15.56 -12.45
N ARG A 106 18.56 -16.38 -12.71
CA ARG A 106 18.60 -17.82 -12.44
C ARG A 106 19.81 -18.48 -13.13
N ARG A 107 20.09 -18.10 -14.37
CA ARG A 107 21.26 -18.61 -15.12
C ARG A 107 22.58 -18.16 -14.50
N GLN A 108 22.70 -16.90 -14.07
CA GLN A 108 23.91 -16.39 -13.42
C GLN A 108 24.14 -17.07 -12.06
N SER A 109 23.10 -17.21 -11.24
CA SER A 109 23.17 -17.88 -9.94
C SER A 109 23.57 -19.35 -10.07
N LEU A 110 22.99 -20.10 -11.02
CA LEU A 110 23.37 -21.50 -11.29
C LEU A 110 24.84 -21.62 -11.70
N ARG A 111 25.36 -20.69 -12.52
CA ARG A 111 26.79 -20.66 -12.88
C ARG A 111 27.67 -20.37 -11.67
N ALA A 112 27.24 -19.48 -10.77
CA ALA A 112 27.97 -19.14 -9.56
C ALA A 112 28.07 -20.33 -8.58
N ILE A 113 26.98 -21.09 -8.41
CA ILE A 113 26.95 -22.33 -7.61
C ILE A 113 27.87 -23.38 -8.23
N GLN A 114 27.80 -23.60 -9.55
CA GLN A 114 28.66 -24.57 -10.24
C GLN A 114 30.16 -24.24 -10.11
N LYS A 115 30.51 -22.96 -10.03
CA LYS A 115 31.89 -22.51 -9.78
C LYS A 115 32.31 -22.66 -8.30
N GLY A 116 31.43 -23.13 -7.41
CA GLY A 116 31.71 -23.30 -5.97
C GLY A 116 31.82 -21.97 -5.21
N ARG A 117 31.30 -20.86 -5.77
CA ARG A 117 31.49 -19.51 -5.22
C ARG A 117 30.33 -19.01 -4.34
N VAL A 118 29.19 -19.70 -4.38
CA VAL A 118 27.97 -19.36 -3.62
C VAL A 118 27.46 -20.64 -2.96
N ALA A 119 26.92 -20.52 -1.73
CA ALA A 119 26.36 -21.66 -1.02
C ALA A 119 25.12 -22.20 -1.76
N ASP A 120 25.05 -23.52 -1.98
CA ASP A 120 23.86 -24.16 -2.57
C ASP A 120 22.73 -24.23 -1.54
N LEU A 121 22.01 -23.13 -1.39
CA LEU A 121 20.84 -23.01 -0.52
C LEU A 121 19.52 -23.25 -1.29
N SER A 122 19.60 -23.78 -2.52
CA SER A 122 18.45 -24.01 -3.42
C SER A 122 17.40 -24.95 -2.83
N ASN A 123 17.81 -25.86 -1.95
CA ASN A 123 16.94 -26.91 -1.37
C ASN A 123 16.03 -26.42 -0.23
N LEU A 124 16.20 -25.19 0.27
CA LEU A 124 15.38 -24.68 1.38
C LEU A 124 14.00 -24.15 0.92
N PHE A 125 13.81 -23.87 -0.37
CA PHE A 125 12.61 -23.19 -0.90
C PHE A 125 11.67 -24.07 -1.75
N GLN A 126 11.97 -25.35 -1.96
CA GLN A 126 11.08 -26.25 -2.73
C GLN A 126 9.82 -26.71 -1.95
N GLY A 127 9.65 -26.29 -0.69
CA GLY A 127 8.57 -26.77 0.19
C GLY A 127 7.21 -26.09 0.09
N THR A 128 6.99 -25.09 -0.79
CA THR A 128 5.70 -24.34 -0.84
C THR A 128 4.96 -24.45 -2.17
N GLY A 129 5.20 -25.48 -2.97
CA GLY A 129 4.44 -25.78 -4.18
C GLY A 129 3.42 -26.89 -3.97
N LEU A 130 2.28 -26.61 -3.33
CA LEU A 130 1.11 -27.49 -3.44
C LEU A 130 0.28 -27.09 -4.66
N ASN A 131 0.42 -27.91 -5.69
CA ASN A 131 -0.52 -28.28 -6.75
C ASN A 131 -1.91 -27.61 -6.71
N ASN A 132 -2.17 -26.77 -7.71
CA ASN A 132 -3.50 -26.67 -8.30
C ASN A 132 -3.68 -27.87 -9.25
N ASP A 133 -4.77 -28.60 -9.05
CA ASP A 133 -5.57 -29.35 -10.04
C ASP A 133 -6.06 -30.68 -9.45
N ARG A 134 -7.20 -30.65 -8.75
CA ARG A 134 -8.28 -31.65 -8.86
C ARG A 134 -9.62 -31.05 -8.40
N GLU A 135 -10.47 -30.69 -9.36
CA GLU A 135 -11.91 -30.60 -9.14
C GLU A 135 -12.49 -32.02 -8.94
N THR A 136 -13.24 -32.28 -7.86
CA THR A 136 -14.51 -33.04 -7.92
C THR A 136 -15.33 -32.97 -6.61
N LYS A 137 -16.52 -32.39 -6.72
CA LYS A 137 -17.84 -32.69 -6.09
C LYS A 137 -18.00 -33.08 -4.59
N LEU A 138 -18.89 -32.29 -3.96
CA LEU A 138 -20.01 -32.64 -3.05
C LEU A 138 -19.72 -33.32 -1.70
N ASN A 139 -20.12 -32.68 -0.59
CA ASN A 139 -21.38 -32.94 0.13
C ASN A 139 -21.29 -32.48 1.59
N SER A 140 -22.36 -31.86 2.09
CA SER A 140 -22.56 -31.44 3.48
C SER A 140 -22.93 -32.61 4.39
N HIS A 141 -22.40 -32.60 5.62
CA HIS A 141 -23.10 -32.77 6.92
C HIS A 141 -22.23 -33.43 8.00
N SER A 142 -22.53 -33.03 9.25
CA SER A 142 -22.29 -33.65 10.56
C SER A 142 -21.06 -33.25 11.42
N ALA A 143 -21.40 -32.82 12.64
CA ALA A 143 -20.60 -32.37 13.78
C ALA A 143 -19.93 -33.56 14.51
N SER A 144 -18.68 -33.47 15.01
CA SER A 144 -18.23 -33.05 16.37
C SER A 144 -17.04 -34.00 16.75
N PRO A 145 -16.31 -33.86 17.89
CA PRO A 145 -15.46 -32.75 18.31
C PRO A 145 -14.05 -33.23 18.78
N LEU A 146 -13.19 -32.27 19.15
CA LEU A 146 -11.95 -32.41 19.96
C LEU A 146 -10.73 -33.08 19.29
N LEU A 147 -9.65 -32.30 19.13
CA LEU A 147 -8.45 -32.42 19.98
C LEU A 147 -7.43 -31.32 19.66
N SER A 148 -7.04 -30.64 20.73
CA SER A 148 -5.91 -29.72 20.83
C SER A 148 -4.63 -30.31 20.27
N HIS A 149 -4.14 -29.77 19.17
CA HIS A 149 -2.70 -29.65 18.91
C HIS A 149 -2.47 -28.30 18.25
N SER A 150 -1.75 -27.42 18.93
CA SER A 150 -1.27 -26.16 18.40
C SER A 150 -0.38 -26.45 17.20
N VAL A 151 -0.95 -26.37 16.00
CA VAL A 151 -0.18 -26.36 14.77
C VAL A 151 0.57 -25.04 14.80
N THR A 152 1.87 -25.11 15.01
CA THR A 152 2.83 -24.03 14.79
C THR A 152 2.56 -23.47 13.39
N CYS A 153 1.86 -22.34 13.38
CA CYS A 153 1.59 -21.59 12.16
C CYS A 153 2.94 -21.11 11.62
N SER A 154 3.16 -21.44 10.36
CA SER A 154 4.35 -21.12 9.57
C SER A 154 4.86 -19.72 9.88
N LYS A 155 6.15 -19.63 10.23
CA LYS A 155 6.89 -18.38 10.42
C LYS A 155 6.66 -17.48 9.21
N ILE A 156 5.72 -16.55 9.32
CA ILE A 156 5.76 -15.30 8.58
C ILE A 156 7.14 -14.73 8.92
N TRP A 157 8.01 -14.57 7.92
CA TRP A 157 9.25 -13.82 8.09
C TRP A 157 8.85 -12.36 8.33
N GLU A 158 8.50 -12.03 9.57
CA GLU A 158 8.38 -10.66 10.00
C GLU A 158 9.77 -10.07 9.94
N ARG A 159 9.95 -9.06 9.08
CA ARG A 159 11.22 -8.33 9.01
C ARG A 159 11.47 -7.76 10.41
N PRO A 160 12.60 -8.11 11.06
CA PRO A 160 12.86 -7.63 12.41
C PRO A 160 12.81 -6.10 12.45
N SER A 161 12.18 -5.58 13.50
CA SER A 161 11.97 -4.13 13.69
C SER A 161 13.31 -3.40 13.56
N ARG A 162 13.37 -2.36 12.74
CA ARG A 162 14.60 -1.58 12.48
C ARG A 162 15.37 -1.27 13.77
N PRO A 163 16.72 -1.27 13.74
CA PRO A 163 17.50 -0.83 14.89
C PRO A 163 17.13 0.62 15.24
N PHE A 164 16.85 0.88 16.52
CA PHE A 164 16.32 2.17 16.98
C PHE A 164 17.37 3.07 17.66
N SER A 165 18.57 2.54 17.93
CA SER A 165 19.68 3.29 18.52
C SER A 165 21.03 2.71 18.11
N ARG A 166 22.07 3.54 18.20
CA ARG A 166 23.45 3.15 17.87
C ARG A 166 23.97 2.08 18.83
N GLU A 167 23.62 2.17 20.11
CA GLU A 167 24.02 1.22 21.15
C GLU A 167 23.50 -0.18 20.85
N VAL A 168 22.27 -0.28 20.36
CA VAL A 168 21.65 -1.55 19.95
C VAL A 168 22.34 -2.13 18.72
N ILE A 169 22.78 -1.30 17.78
CA ILE A 169 23.56 -1.74 16.61
C ILE A 169 24.93 -2.29 17.05
N ILE A 170 25.61 -1.60 17.97
CA ILE A 170 26.91 -2.05 18.51
C ILE A 170 26.74 -3.40 19.21
N ARG A 171 25.70 -3.52 20.05
CA ARG A 171 25.35 -4.75 20.77
C ARG A 171 25.12 -5.91 19.80
N TRP A 172 24.25 -5.71 18.81
CA TRP A 172 23.98 -6.69 17.76
C TRP A 172 25.23 -7.09 16.99
N PHE A 173 26.05 -6.12 16.60
CA PHE A 173 27.28 -6.41 15.87
C PHE A 173 28.22 -7.28 16.71
N LYS A 174 28.44 -6.93 17.98
CA LYS A 174 29.32 -7.68 18.89
C LYS A 174 28.81 -9.10 19.16
N GLU A 175 27.50 -9.26 19.36
CA GLU A 175 26.92 -10.55 19.77
C GLU A 175 26.64 -11.49 18.58
N GLU A 176 26.24 -10.95 17.42
CA GLU A 176 25.83 -11.78 16.28
C GLU A 176 26.82 -11.76 15.11
N GLN A 177 27.46 -10.62 14.86
CA GLN A 177 28.25 -10.43 13.63
C GLN A 177 29.74 -10.72 13.83
N VAL A 178 30.30 -10.39 14.99
CA VAL A 178 31.70 -10.73 15.33
C VAL A 178 31.93 -12.25 15.34
N PRO A 179 31.06 -13.11 15.95
CA PRO A 179 31.22 -14.57 15.86
C PRO A 179 31.17 -15.09 14.42
N ARG A 180 30.43 -14.40 13.54
CA ARG A 180 30.34 -14.70 12.10
C ARG A 180 31.47 -14.08 11.28
N ARG A 181 32.49 -13.51 11.95
CA ARG A 181 33.65 -12.86 11.35
C ARG A 181 33.30 -11.73 10.38
N ALA A 182 32.21 -11.01 10.62
CA ALA A 182 31.86 -9.84 9.82
C ALA A 182 32.91 -8.72 9.99
N GLY A 183 33.34 -8.13 8.88
CA GLY A 183 34.35 -7.08 8.87
C GLY A 183 35.80 -7.58 8.99
N PHE A 184 36.04 -8.89 9.07
CA PHE A 184 37.39 -9.46 9.06
C PHE A 184 37.83 -9.83 7.64
N GLU A 185 39.14 -9.70 7.39
CA GLU A 185 39.74 -10.18 6.15
C GLU A 185 39.77 -11.72 6.10
N ARG A 186 39.76 -12.29 4.88
CA ARG A 186 39.69 -13.73 4.68
C ARG A 186 40.88 -14.41 5.36
N ASN A 187 40.58 -15.39 6.21
CA ASN A 187 41.57 -16.22 6.92
C ASN A 187 42.53 -15.44 7.86
N THR A 188 42.26 -14.16 8.16
CA THR A 188 43.08 -13.38 9.09
C THR A 188 42.23 -12.77 10.21
N ASN A 189 42.85 -12.46 11.35
CA ASN A 189 42.21 -11.73 12.44
C ASN A 189 42.34 -10.20 12.28
N ARG A 190 42.69 -9.73 11.08
CA ARG A 190 42.76 -8.30 10.78
C ARG A 190 41.40 -7.82 10.28
N ILE A 191 41.03 -6.61 10.69
CA ILE A 191 39.84 -5.95 10.15
C ILE A 191 40.10 -5.63 8.68
N ALA A 192 39.14 -5.96 7.83
CA ALA A 192 39.25 -5.77 6.39
C ALA A 192 39.30 -4.28 6.06
N GLN A 193 40.12 -3.92 5.07
CA GLN A 193 40.34 -2.52 4.69
C GLN A 193 39.03 -1.83 4.28
N TRP A 194 38.14 -2.56 3.59
CA TRP A 194 36.84 -2.07 3.15
C TRP A 194 35.82 -1.87 4.28
N PHE A 195 36.09 -2.28 5.52
CA PHE A 195 35.12 -2.19 6.61
C PHE A 195 35.27 -0.90 7.41
N HIS A 196 34.20 -0.09 7.50
CA HIS A 196 34.20 1.23 8.14
C HIS A 196 33.27 1.35 9.35
N GLY A 197 32.72 0.24 9.86
CA GLY A 197 31.84 0.29 11.03
C GLY A 197 30.63 1.20 10.83
N ILE A 198 30.25 1.97 11.85
CA ILE A 198 29.03 2.80 11.85
C ILE A 198 29.38 4.22 11.37
N ILE A 199 29.36 4.41 10.05
CA ILE A 199 29.45 5.73 9.40
C ILE A 199 28.20 6.05 8.60
N SER A 200 27.91 7.34 8.46
CA SER A 200 26.79 7.83 7.66
C SER A 200 27.02 7.60 6.16
N ARG A 201 25.94 7.73 5.38
CA ARG A 201 26.04 7.71 3.92
C ARG A 201 26.95 8.83 3.41
N GLN A 202 26.85 10.01 4.00
CA GLN A 202 27.55 11.22 3.55
C GLN A 202 29.06 11.10 3.80
N GLU A 203 29.46 10.62 4.98
CA GLU A 203 30.87 10.31 5.28
C GLU A 203 31.45 9.27 4.32
N ALA A 204 30.67 8.25 3.95
CA ALA A 204 31.11 7.27 2.97
C ALA A 204 31.30 7.88 1.56
N GLU A 205 30.43 8.79 1.15
CA GLU A 205 30.56 9.50 -0.13
C GLU A 205 31.80 10.41 -0.13
N GLU A 206 32.10 11.10 0.96
CA GLU A 206 33.31 11.93 1.14
C GLU A 206 34.59 11.09 0.98
N LEU A 207 34.64 9.92 1.62
CA LEU A 207 35.79 9.00 1.51
C LEU A 207 36.02 8.50 0.07
N LEU A 208 34.94 8.36 -0.70
CA LEU A 208 34.95 7.88 -2.09
C LEU A 208 35.05 9.00 -3.14
N MET A 209 34.93 10.27 -2.75
CA MET A 209 34.79 11.41 -3.68
C MET A 209 36.00 11.63 -4.58
N ASN A 210 37.21 11.28 -4.12
CA ASN A 210 38.45 11.43 -4.89
C ASN A 210 39.09 10.08 -5.23
N LYS A 211 38.30 9.01 -5.26
CA LYS A 211 38.74 7.64 -5.59
C LYS A 211 38.34 7.26 -7.02
N SER A 212 39.00 6.25 -7.56
CA SER A 212 38.69 5.69 -8.88
C SER A 212 37.35 4.96 -8.87
N GLU A 213 36.72 4.88 -10.04
CA GLU A 213 35.58 3.98 -10.25
C GLU A 213 35.96 2.54 -9.86
N GLY A 214 35.02 1.81 -9.28
CA GLY A 214 35.28 0.48 -8.72
C GLY A 214 35.68 0.50 -7.24
N THR A 215 36.02 1.67 -6.69
CA THR A 215 36.36 1.78 -5.26
C THR A 215 35.12 1.63 -4.40
N PHE A 216 35.19 0.86 -3.31
CA PHE A 216 34.05 0.58 -2.46
C PHE A 216 34.40 0.52 -0.98
N LEU A 217 33.38 0.63 -0.12
CA LEU A 217 33.47 0.34 1.30
C LEU A 217 32.16 -0.22 1.83
N VAL A 218 32.22 -0.89 2.98
CA VAL A 218 31.08 -1.45 3.70
C VAL A 218 30.97 -0.77 5.06
N ARG A 219 29.77 -0.29 5.36
CA ARG A 219 29.40 0.33 6.62
C ARG A 219 28.20 -0.39 7.22
N VAL A 220 28.11 -0.45 8.54
CA VAL A 220 26.94 -0.94 9.27
C VAL A 220 25.76 -0.01 9.00
N SER A 221 24.61 -0.58 8.68
CA SER A 221 23.42 0.20 8.36
C SER A 221 22.64 0.54 9.61
N GLU A 222 22.24 1.80 9.75
CA GLU A 222 21.32 2.24 10.80
C GLU A 222 19.85 2.06 10.42
N LYS A 223 19.56 1.63 9.18
CA LYS A 223 18.18 1.48 8.67
C LYS A 223 17.68 0.03 8.67
N ILE A 224 18.59 -0.94 8.69
CA ILE A 224 18.30 -2.37 8.64
C ILE A 224 19.29 -3.12 9.52
N TRP A 225 18.94 -4.33 9.95
CA TRP A 225 19.88 -5.26 10.58
C TRP A 225 20.83 -5.84 9.53
N GLY A 226 21.91 -5.10 9.27
CA GLY A 226 22.83 -5.42 8.19
C GLY A 226 23.74 -4.26 7.85
N TYR A 227 24.10 -4.19 6.57
CA TYR A 227 25.14 -3.29 6.08
C TYR A 227 24.66 -2.47 4.88
N ALA A 228 25.46 -1.48 4.53
CA ALA A 228 25.37 -0.80 3.25
C ALA A 228 26.75 -0.84 2.60
N LEU A 229 26.81 -1.32 1.36
CA LEU A 229 27.98 -1.19 0.51
C LEU A 229 27.86 0.13 -0.26
N SER A 230 28.81 1.04 -0.06
CA SER A 230 28.95 2.28 -0.82
C SER A 230 29.99 2.07 -1.92
N TYR A 231 29.64 2.44 -3.15
CA TYR A 231 30.42 2.17 -4.35
C TYR A 231 30.63 3.46 -5.15
N ARG A 232 31.85 3.67 -5.63
CA ARG A 232 32.20 4.78 -6.53
C ARG A 232 31.93 4.39 -7.98
N GLN A 233 30.97 5.07 -8.61
CA GLN A 233 30.71 5.01 -10.05
C GLN A 233 31.33 6.22 -10.77
N GLN A 234 31.50 6.13 -12.08
CA GLN A 234 31.99 7.22 -12.94
C GLN A 234 31.40 8.61 -12.61
N SER A 235 30.08 8.71 -12.45
CA SER A 235 29.35 9.98 -12.27
C SER A 235 28.71 10.17 -10.89
N GLY A 236 29.09 9.38 -9.88
CA GLY A 236 28.52 9.51 -8.54
C GLY A 236 28.74 8.28 -7.67
N PHE A 237 27.76 7.99 -6.81
CA PHE A 237 27.84 6.89 -5.85
C PHE A 237 26.60 6.00 -5.92
N LYS A 238 26.81 4.70 -5.73
CA LYS A 238 25.74 3.71 -5.55
C LYS A 238 25.82 3.13 -4.14
N HIS A 239 24.65 2.81 -3.57
CA HIS A 239 24.58 2.19 -2.26
C HIS A 239 23.67 0.96 -2.32
N PHE A 240 24.21 -0.17 -1.89
CA PHE A 240 23.50 -1.44 -1.86
C PHE A 240 23.31 -1.87 -0.42
N LEU A 241 22.06 -2.14 -0.03
CA LEU A 241 21.77 -2.66 1.30
C LEU A 241 22.07 -4.16 1.33
N VAL A 242 22.79 -4.60 2.35
CA VAL A 242 23.10 -6.01 2.60
C VAL A 242 22.30 -6.45 3.82
N ASP A 243 21.41 -7.42 3.64
CA ASP A 243 20.67 -8.03 4.74
C ASP A 243 21.58 -8.98 5.52
N ALA A 244 21.56 -8.88 6.85
CA ALA A 244 22.24 -9.79 7.76
C ALA A 244 21.32 -10.28 8.88
N SER A 245 20.01 -10.14 8.72
CA SER A 245 19.00 -10.59 9.69
C SER A 245 18.86 -12.12 9.76
N GLY A 246 19.33 -12.83 8.74
CA GLY A 246 19.36 -14.30 8.70
C GLY A 246 20.76 -14.88 8.94
N ASP A 247 20.90 -16.17 8.65
CA ASP A 247 22.14 -16.96 8.69
C ASP A 247 23.04 -16.77 7.45
N PHE A 248 22.64 -15.92 6.51
CA PHE A 248 23.38 -15.56 5.30
C PHE A 248 23.46 -14.03 5.12
N TYR A 249 24.23 -13.60 4.11
CA TYR A 249 24.33 -12.23 3.65
C TYR A 249 23.90 -12.14 2.18
N SER A 250 23.08 -11.15 1.83
CA SER A 250 22.60 -10.94 0.45
C SER A 250 22.24 -9.48 0.20
N PHE A 251 22.30 -9.01 -1.05
CA PHE A 251 21.83 -7.67 -1.40
C PHE A 251 20.30 -7.59 -1.43
N LEU A 252 19.73 -6.59 -0.75
CA LEU A 252 18.29 -6.35 -0.78
C LEU A 252 17.83 -5.79 -2.13
N GLY A 253 16.93 -6.52 -2.79
CA GLY A 253 16.24 -6.07 -3.99
C GLY A 253 17.11 -6.05 -5.27
N VAL A 254 18.33 -6.57 -5.20
CA VAL A 254 19.29 -6.57 -6.31
C VAL A 254 19.80 -7.97 -6.63
N ASP A 255 20.57 -8.57 -5.72
CA ASP A 255 21.12 -9.92 -5.87
C ASP A 255 20.55 -10.86 -4.79
N PRO A 256 19.72 -11.84 -5.17
CA PRO A 256 19.26 -12.91 -4.29
C PRO A 256 20.33 -13.95 -3.90
N ASN A 257 21.55 -13.89 -4.45
CA ASN A 257 22.62 -14.81 -4.03
C ASN A 257 22.91 -14.63 -2.54
N ARG A 258 23.03 -15.76 -1.86
CA ARG A 258 23.24 -15.85 -0.43
C ARG A 258 24.66 -16.30 -0.15
N HIS A 259 25.36 -15.52 0.66
CA HIS A 259 26.73 -15.79 1.06
C HIS A 259 26.79 -16.18 2.54
N ALA A 260 27.64 -17.14 2.88
CA ALA A 260 27.79 -17.59 4.26
C ALA A 260 28.43 -16.52 5.15
N THR A 261 29.42 -15.80 4.60
CA THR A 261 30.08 -14.68 5.29
C THR A 261 29.99 -13.39 4.49
N LEU A 262 30.10 -12.25 5.18
CA LEU A 262 30.17 -10.94 4.52
C LEU A 262 31.37 -10.86 3.58
N THR A 263 32.50 -11.47 3.95
CA THR A 263 33.71 -11.52 3.14
C THR A 263 33.51 -12.34 1.86
N ASP A 264 32.74 -13.43 1.91
CA ASP A 264 32.36 -14.19 0.71
C ASP A 264 31.51 -13.36 -0.25
N LEU A 265 30.57 -12.54 0.28
CA LEU A 265 29.77 -11.63 -0.55
C LEU A 265 30.65 -10.62 -1.27
N ILE A 266 31.61 -10.02 -0.55
CA ILE A 266 32.55 -9.05 -1.13
C ILE A 266 33.44 -9.71 -2.17
N ASP A 267 34.08 -10.83 -1.84
CA ASP A 267 35.00 -11.52 -2.75
C ASP A 267 34.29 -12.02 -4.01
N PHE A 268 33.05 -12.50 -3.89
CA PHE A 268 32.24 -12.89 -5.06
C PHE A 268 32.05 -11.72 -6.03
N HIS A 269 31.69 -10.55 -5.51
CA HIS A 269 31.41 -9.36 -6.31
C HIS A 269 32.66 -8.59 -6.77
N LYS A 270 33.87 -9.08 -6.46
CA LYS A 270 35.10 -8.64 -7.13
C LYS A 270 35.19 -9.16 -8.56
N GLU A 271 34.55 -10.29 -8.85
CA GLU A 271 34.59 -10.95 -10.16
C GLU A 271 33.23 -11.01 -10.85
N GLU A 272 32.13 -10.95 -10.10
CA GLU A 272 30.76 -11.00 -10.63
C GLU A 272 30.04 -9.68 -10.37
N ILE A 273 29.31 -9.17 -11.36
CA ILE A 273 28.66 -7.85 -11.28
C ILE A 273 27.49 -7.86 -10.28
N ILE A 274 27.30 -6.77 -9.54
CA ILE A 274 26.16 -6.63 -8.60
C ILE A 274 24.83 -6.49 -9.37
N THR A 275 24.77 -5.56 -10.35
CA THR A 275 23.59 -5.41 -11.21
C THR A 275 23.98 -5.57 -12.69
N SER A 276 23.12 -6.24 -13.47
CA SER A 276 23.34 -6.35 -14.92
C SER A 276 23.23 -5.00 -15.65
N SER A 277 22.43 -4.07 -15.12
CA SER A 277 22.26 -2.73 -15.71
C SER A 277 23.41 -1.77 -15.40
N GLY A 278 24.06 -1.94 -14.24
CA GLY A 278 25.08 -1.02 -13.74
C GLY A 278 26.51 -1.54 -13.85
N GLY A 279 26.70 -2.86 -13.97
CA GLY A 279 28.01 -3.47 -14.19
C GLY A 279 29.00 -3.28 -13.04
N GLU A 280 28.51 -3.09 -11.81
CA GLU A 280 29.38 -2.77 -10.67
C GLU A 280 30.20 -3.99 -10.25
N LEU A 281 31.53 -3.85 -10.34
CA LEU A 281 32.51 -4.80 -9.80
C LEU A 281 33.28 -4.15 -8.66
N LEU A 282 33.46 -4.87 -7.56
CA LEU A 282 34.19 -4.41 -6.40
C LEU A 282 35.70 -4.51 -6.66
N LEU A 283 36.30 -3.45 -7.20
CA LEU A 283 37.70 -3.48 -7.62
C LEU A 283 38.65 -3.19 -6.45
N GLU A 284 38.48 -2.02 -5.82
CA GLU A 284 39.45 -1.50 -4.84
C GLU A 284 38.77 -1.21 -3.49
N PRO A 285 39.27 -1.75 -2.37
CA PRO A 285 38.74 -1.40 -1.05
C PRO A 285 39.18 0.02 -0.66
N CYS A 286 38.24 0.88 -0.27
CA CYS A 286 38.58 2.12 0.41
C CYS A 286 39.00 1.78 1.84
N GLY A 287 40.22 2.15 2.21
CA GLY A 287 40.75 1.98 3.56
C GLY A 287 40.35 3.09 4.54
N GLN A 288 40.75 2.90 5.79
CA GLN A 288 40.58 3.86 6.89
C GLN A 288 41.41 5.14 6.68
N GLN A 289 40.83 6.29 7.05
CA GLN A 289 41.54 7.58 7.03
C GLN A 289 41.71 8.20 8.43
N LYS A 290 40.86 7.83 9.40
CA LYS A 290 40.87 8.39 10.77
C LYS A 290 41.68 7.50 11.73
N ASN A 291 42.17 8.12 12.80
CA ASN A 291 42.76 7.44 13.96
C ASN A 291 42.14 8.02 15.24
N PRO A 292 41.37 7.24 16.04
CA PRO A 292 41.09 5.82 15.87
C PRO A 292 40.26 5.51 14.59
N PRO A 293 40.36 4.28 14.05
CA PRO A 293 39.57 3.85 12.89
C PRO A 293 38.05 3.96 13.11
N ASP A 294 37.30 4.12 12.02
CA ASP A 294 35.83 4.26 12.06
C ASP A 294 35.14 3.05 12.72
N TYR A 295 35.75 1.86 12.63
CA TYR A 295 35.24 0.63 13.20
C TYR A 295 35.57 0.42 14.69
N SER A 296 36.39 1.28 15.31
CA SER A 296 36.86 1.12 16.70
C SER A 296 35.74 0.76 17.70
N PRO A 297 34.59 1.47 17.73
CA PRO A 297 33.52 1.19 18.69
C PRO A 297 32.92 -0.23 18.62
N LEU A 298 33.13 -0.92 17.49
CA LEU A 298 32.58 -2.26 17.24
C LEU A 298 33.48 -3.39 17.72
N PHE A 299 34.80 -3.15 17.84
CA PHE A 299 35.80 -4.18 18.15
C PHE A 299 36.55 -3.94 19.47
N GLU A 300 36.30 -2.82 20.15
CA GLU A 300 36.76 -2.53 21.51
C GLU A 300 35.95 -3.25 22.60
#